data_AF-A0A9D1GCY7-F1
#
_entry.id   AF-A0A9D1GCY7-F1
#
_cell.length_a   1.000
_cell.length_b   1.000
_cell.length_c   1.000
_cell.angle_alpha   90.00
_cell.angle_beta   90.00
_cell.angle_gamma   90.00
#
_symmetry.space_group_name_H-M   'P 1'
#
loop_
_entity.id
_entity.type
_entity.pdbx_description
1 polymer ?
#
loop_
_entity_poly.entity_id
_entity_poly.type
_entity_poly.pdbx_seq_one_letter_code
_entity_poly.pdbx_strand_id
1 'polypeptide(L)'
;MINFDEYIRQSEPQKREKGYAWQTAIGLQAVDGLKPSDYLIETARKDIEGEITIDEAEQLIRSYYQSKIAHTPEDAEIHEADMASTNIRRLLTEKTFAFTLVGLTSIHRRIFDGVFKFAGQIRDYNITKKEWVLRGDTVLYVSAPDLRKAIEYDLEQERQFDYSKVDRNGLVSHIAQFVSGLWQIHTFGEGNTRTTAVFTILYLRSIGFDVTNDLFANHSW
;
A
#
# COMPACT_ATOMS: atom_id res chain seq x y z
N MET A 1 3.88 -3.36 20.02
CA MET A 1 4.54 -2.78 18.85
C MET A 1 5.31 -3.91 18.19
N ILE A 2 4.78 -4.47 17.09
CA ILE A 2 5.46 -5.52 16.34
C ILE A 2 6.65 -4.84 15.67
N ASN A 3 7.85 -5.16 16.13
CA ASN A 3 9.01 -4.36 15.80
C ASN A 3 10.05 -5.19 15.04
N PHE A 4 10.09 -5.02 13.72
CA PHE A 4 11.15 -5.54 12.86
C PHE A 4 12.41 -4.67 12.86
N ASP A 5 12.51 -3.66 13.74
CA ASP A 5 13.68 -2.78 13.89
C ASP A 5 14.97 -3.58 14.08
N GLU A 6 14.90 -4.76 14.71
CA GLU A 6 16.07 -5.63 14.87
C GLU A 6 16.65 -6.05 13.52
N TYR A 7 15.80 -6.34 12.53
CA TYR A 7 16.20 -6.68 11.16
C TYR A 7 16.64 -5.47 10.35
N ILE A 8 16.03 -4.33 10.62
CA ILE A 8 16.37 -3.06 9.96
C ILE A 8 17.77 -2.58 10.35
N ARG A 9 18.18 -2.85 11.59
CA ARG A 9 19.50 -2.52 12.12
C ARG A 9 20.58 -3.55 11.77
N GLN A 10 20.23 -4.68 11.14
CA GLN A 10 21.19 -5.69 10.71
C GLN A 10 22.01 -5.25 9.48
N SER A 11 23.24 -5.76 9.40
CA SER A 11 24.19 -5.47 8.32
C SER A 11 23.95 -6.29 7.05
N GLU A 12 23.14 -7.37 7.10
CA GLU A 12 22.81 -8.18 5.93
C GLU A 12 21.80 -7.47 5.02
N PRO A 13 22.19 -7.06 3.79
CA PRO A 13 21.34 -6.21 2.95
C PRO A 13 19.99 -6.85 2.58
N GLN A 14 19.98 -8.16 2.34
CA GLN A 14 18.77 -8.89 1.96
C GLN A 14 17.77 -8.96 3.12
N LYS A 15 18.21 -9.32 4.33
CA LYS A 15 17.32 -9.37 5.51
C LYS A 15 16.76 -7.99 5.83
N ARG A 16 17.59 -6.95 5.71
CA ARG A 16 17.17 -5.56 5.89
C ARG A 16 16.09 -5.15 4.88
N GLU A 17 16.26 -5.46 3.60
CA GLU A 17 15.27 -5.17 2.55
C GLU A 17 13.95 -5.90 2.81
N LYS A 18 14.00 -7.20 3.14
CA LYS A 18 12.80 -7.97 3.50
C LYS A 18 12.10 -7.41 4.74
N GLY A 19 12.88 -7.05 5.77
CA GLY A 19 12.39 -6.46 7.01
C GLY A 19 11.65 -5.15 6.76
N TYR A 20 12.24 -4.23 5.98
CA TYR A 20 11.56 -3.00 5.57
C TYR A 20 10.26 -3.28 4.81
N ALA A 21 10.29 -4.19 3.83
CA ALA A 21 9.11 -4.50 3.03
C ALA A 21 7.96 -5.08 3.89
N TRP A 22 8.25 -5.95 4.86
CA TRP A 22 7.24 -6.48 5.79
C TRP A 22 6.73 -5.43 6.76
N GLN A 23 7.62 -4.64 7.37
CA GLN A 23 7.23 -3.57 8.29
C GLN A 23 6.30 -2.57 7.61
N THR A 24 6.59 -2.22 6.35
CA THR A 24 5.74 -1.33 5.55
C THR A 24 4.39 -1.94 5.28
N ALA A 25 4.37 -3.20 4.82
CA ALA A 25 3.15 -3.89 4.46
C ALA A 25 2.20 -4.05 5.64
N ILE A 26 2.75 -4.35 6.82
CA ILE A 26 2.03 -4.46 8.09
C ILE A 26 1.59 -3.09 8.60
N GLY A 27 2.48 -2.09 8.60
CA GLY A 27 2.18 -0.74 9.06
C GLY A 27 1.02 -0.11 8.30
N LEU A 28 0.98 -0.31 6.98
CA LEU A 28 -0.09 0.19 6.12
C LEU A 28 -1.50 -0.32 6.47
N GLN A 29 -1.65 -1.38 7.27
CA GLN A 29 -2.96 -1.85 7.73
C GLN A 29 -3.54 -0.96 8.85
N ALA A 30 -2.68 -0.29 9.63
CA ALA A 30 -3.10 0.57 10.74
C ALA A 30 -3.96 1.75 10.27
N VAL A 31 -3.80 2.18 9.00
CA VAL A 31 -4.59 3.24 8.35
C VAL A 31 -6.10 2.99 8.44
N ASP A 32 -6.51 1.73 8.38
CA ASP A 32 -7.92 1.33 8.48
C ASP A 32 -8.25 0.76 9.88
N GLY A 33 -7.37 0.98 10.86
CA GLY A 33 -7.48 0.44 12.22
C GLY A 33 -7.24 -1.06 12.31
N LEU A 34 -6.84 -1.71 11.22
CA LEU A 34 -6.69 -3.15 11.13
C LEU A 34 -5.40 -3.61 11.81
N LYS A 35 -5.46 -4.79 12.42
CA LYS A 35 -4.33 -5.43 13.09
C LYS A 35 -4.07 -6.81 12.52
N PRO A 36 -2.86 -7.07 12.01
CA PRO A 36 -2.50 -8.41 11.58
C PRO A 36 -2.48 -9.42 12.73
N SER A 37 -2.60 -10.70 12.36
CA SER A 37 -2.50 -11.80 13.32
C SER A 37 -1.06 -12.08 13.74
N ASP A 38 -0.89 -12.70 14.91
CA ASP A 38 0.41 -13.25 15.33
C ASP A 38 0.95 -14.28 14.33
N TYR A 39 0.06 -14.99 13.62
CA TYR A 39 0.44 -15.96 12.60
C TYR A 39 1.12 -15.29 11.39
N LEU A 40 0.64 -14.11 10.97
CA LEU A 40 1.33 -13.31 9.97
C LEU A 40 2.71 -12.88 10.47
N ILE A 41 2.81 -12.43 11.72
CA ILE A 41 4.08 -11.91 12.24
C ILE A 41 5.17 -12.99 12.28
N GLU A 42 4.81 -14.20 12.71
CA GLU A 42 5.72 -15.33 12.68
C GLU A 42 6.06 -15.76 11.25
N THR A 43 5.09 -15.75 10.34
CA THR A 43 5.32 -16.01 8.91
C THR A 43 6.30 -14.99 8.29
N ALA A 44 6.13 -13.70 8.62
CA ALA A 44 7.00 -12.63 8.15
C ALA A 44 8.44 -12.80 8.66
N ARG A 45 8.63 -13.18 9.94
CA ARG A 45 9.95 -13.51 10.50
C ARG A 45 10.64 -14.61 9.71
N LYS A 46 9.94 -15.70 9.39
CA LYS A 46 10.48 -16.80 8.60
C LYS A 46 10.90 -16.37 7.19
N ASP A 47 10.11 -15.52 6.52
CA ASP A 47 10.53 -14.97 5.21
C ASP A 47 11.77 -14.08 5.35
N ILE A 48 11.83 -13.23 6.38
CA ILE A 48 12.98 -12.34 6.63
C ILE A 48 14.25 -13.16 6.88
N GLU A 49 14.17 -14.21 7.70
CA GLU A 49 15.30 -15.10 8.00
C GLU A 49 15.70 -15.98 6.80
N GLY A 50 14.84 -16.07 5.78
CA GLY A 50 15.08 -16.91 4.60
C GLY A 50 14.76 -18.39 4.82
N GLU A 51 14.02 -18.72 5.89
CA GLU A 51 13.51 -20.06 6.14
C GLU A 51 12.42 -20.46 5.14
N ILE A 52 11.67 -19.46 4.67
CA ILE A 52 10.67 -19.59 3.61
C ILE A 52 10.85 -18.48 2.57
N THR A 53 10.30 -18.72 1.40
CA THR A 53 10.13 -17.74 0.33
C THR A 53 8.82 -16.97 0.50
N ILE A 54 8.69 -15.84 -0.21
CA ILE A 54 7.42 -15.09 -0.27
C ILE A 54 6.28 -15.92 -0.89
N ASP A 55 6.59 -16.85 -1.79
CA ASP A 55 5.60 -17.77 -2.38
C ASP A 55 5.06 -18.75 -1.33
N GLU A 56 5.94 -19.30 -0.51
CA GLU A 56 5.56 -20.18 0.61
C GLU A 56 4.81 -19.42 1.70
N ALA A 57 5.24 -18.19 2.02
CA ALA A 57 4.53 -17.31 2.96
C ALA A 57 3.08 -17.05 2.51
N GLU A 58 2.88 -16.73 1.23
CA GLU A 58 1.53 -16.53 0.67
C GLU A 58 0.68 -17.80 0.75
N GLN A 59 1.25 -18.97 0.44
CA GLN A 59 0.54 -20.25 0.54
C GLN A 59 0.16 -20.58 1.98
N LEU A 60 1.03 -20.32 2.95
CA LEU A 60 0.77 -20.52 4.38
C LEU A 60 -0.40 -19.66 4.86
N ILE A 61 -0.40 -18.36 4.53
CA ILE A 61 -1.48 -17.43 4.89
C ILE A 61 -2.80 -17.83 4.21
N ARG A 62 -2.78 -18.14 2.90
CA ARG A 62 -3.99 -18.60 2.19
C ARG A 62 -4.55 -19.88 2.82
N SER A 63 -3.71 -20.86 3.15
CA SER A 63 -4.14 -22.14 3.75
C SER A 63 -4.70 -21.95 5.17
N TYR A 64 -4.10 -21.05 5.95
CA TYR A 64 -4.57 -20.70 7.29
C TYR A 64 -6.03 -20.21 7.27
N TYR A 65 -6.39 -19.37 6.30
CA TYR A 65 -7.75 -18.84 6.17
C TYR A 65 -8.70 -19.71 5.34
N GLN A 66 -8.21 -20.65 4.53
CA GLN A 66 -9.08 -21.68 3.94
C GLN A 66 -9.59 -22.68 4.97
N SER A 67 -8.77 -22.98 5.98
CA SER A 67 -9.11 -23.94 7.05
C SER A 67 -9.90 -23.31 8.20
N LYS A 68 -9.84 -21.98 8.35
CA LYS A 68 -10.67 -21.22 9.29
C LYS A 68 -11.95 -20.73 8.63
N ILE A 69 -13.10 -21.06 9.21
CA ILE A 69 -14.34 -20.37 8.87
C ILE A 69 -14.30 -19.01 9.59
N ALA A 70 -14.43 -17.90 8.86
CA ALA A 70 -14.59 -16.59 9.48
C ALA A 70 -15.94 -16.57 10.22
N HIS A 71 -15.90 -16.46 11.54
CA HIS A 71 -17.09 -16.55 12.39
C HIS A 71 -17.56 -15.17 12.87
N THR A 72 -16.67 -14.18 12.83
CA THR A 72 -16.92 -12.82 13.32
C THR A 72 -16.43 -11.75 12.34
N PRO A 73 -16.92 -10.50 12.45
CA PRO A 73 -16.35 -9.36 11.71
C PRO A 73 -14.86 -9.14 12.01
N GLU A 74 -14.44 -9.36 13.25
CA GLU A 74 -13.03 -9.26 13.65
C GLU A 74 -12.15 -10.28 12.92
N ASP A 75 -12.63 -11.51 12.72
CA ASP A 75 -11.91 -12.50 11.91
C ASP A 75 -11.73 -12.04 10.45
N ALA A 76 -12.71 -11.32 9.90
CA ALA A 76 -12.63 -10.79 8.54
C ALA A 76 -11.64 -9.62 8.43
N GLU A 77 -11.60 -8.74 9.43
CA GLU A 77 -10.64 -7.63 9.52
C GLU A 77 -9.19 -8.14 9.64
N ILE A 78 -8.96 -9.15 10.48
CA ILE A 78 -7.63 -9.78 10.62
C ILE A 78 -7.24 -10.51 9.33
N HIS A 79 -8.18 -11.23 8.70
CA HIS A 79 -7.94 -11.89 7.42
C HIS A 79 -7.55 -10.89 6.32
N GLU A 80 -8.26 -9.76 6.22
CA GLU A 80 -7.91 -8.68 5.32
C GLU A 80 -6.49 -8.16 5.59
N ALA A 81 -6.18 -7.86 6.85
CA ALA A 81 -4.87 -7.32 7.25
C ALA A 81 -3.74 -8.27 6.85
N ASP A 82 -3.90 -9.57 7.07
CA ASP A 82 -2.90 -10.59 6.76
C ASP A 82 -2.68 -10.78 5.26
N MET A 83 -3.78 -10.91 4.51
CA MET A 83 -3.74 -11.08 3.06
C MET A 83 -3.17 -9.82 2.38
N ALA A 84 -3.66 -8.63 2.74
CA ALA A 84 -3.19 -7.37 2.18
C ALA A 84 -1.71 -7.13 2.51
N SER A 85 -1.27 -7.41 3.74
CA SER A 85 0.15 -7.30 4.11
C SER A 85 1.03 -8.23 3.29
N THR A 86 0.63 -9.49 3.12
CA THR A 86 1.40 -10.46 2.32
C THR A 86 1.49 -10.04 0.85
N ASN A 87 0.39 -9.56 0.29
CA ASN A 87 0.33 -9.08 -1.09
C ASN A 87 1.17 -7.80 -1.31
N ILE A 88 1.11 -6.84 -0.37
CA ILE A 88 1.94 -5.62 -0.41
C ILE A 88 3.41 -5.99 -0.29
N ARG A 89 3.76 -6.88 0.63
CA ARG A 89 5.14 -7.36 0.80
C ARG A 89 5.70 -7.87 -0.52
N ARG A 90 4.95 -8.69 -1.25
CA ARG A 90 5.34 -9.21 -2.57
C ARG A 90 5.59 -8.07 -3.55
N LEU A 91 4.61 -7.16 -3.68
CA LEU A 91 4.68 -6.01 -4.59
C LEU A 91 5.92 -5.14 -4.34
N LEU A 92 6.27 -4.89 -3.07
CA LEU A 92 7.40 -4.02 -2.70
C LEU A 92 8.78 -4.59 -3.07
N THR A 93 8.90 -5.86 -3.43
CA THR A 93 10.16 -6.46 -3.93
C THR A 93 10.18 -6.69 -5.44
N GLU A 94 9.15 -6.24 -6.16
CA GLU A 94 9.15 -6.35 -7.60
C GLU A 94 9.98 -5.27 -8.28
N LYS A 95 10.62 -5.65 -9.38
CA LYS A 95 11.49 -4.76 -10.17
C LYS A 95 10.75 -4.04 -11.29
N THR A 96 9.46 -4.32 -11.46
CA THR A 96 8.65 -3.76 -12.54
C THR A 96 7.58 -2.84 -11.97
N PHE A 97 7.42 -1.68 -12.59
CA PHE A 97 6.42 -0.70 -12.22
C PHE A 97 5.88 -0.02 -13.48
N ALA A 98 4.57 0.22 -13.50
CA ALA A 98 3.90 0.93 -14.58
C ALA A 98 3.28 2.21 -14.02
N PHE A 99 3.87 3.36 -14.36
CA PHE A 99 3.34 4.67 -14.01
C PHE A 99 2.20 5.07 -14.96
N THR A 100 1.06 4.40 -14.81
CA THR A 100 -0.16 4.56 -15.64
C THR A 100 -1.41 4.25 -14.83
N LEU A 101 -2.60 4.63 -15.34
CA LEU A 101 -3.88 4.22 -14.77
C LEU A 101 -4.00 2.68 -14.65
N VAL A 102 -3.52 1.94 -15.64
CA VAL A 102 -3.51 0.47 -15.63
C VAL A 102 -2.59 -0.07 -14.54
N GLY A 103 -1.44 0.57 -14.32
CA GLY A 103 -0.54 0.24 -13.21
C GLY A 103 -1.20 0.45 -11.85
N LEU A 104 -1.86 1.58 -11.65
CA LEU A 104 -2.59 1.90 -10.42
C LEU A 104 -3.70 0.88 -10.11
N THR A 105 -4.54 0.55 -11.09
CA THR A 105 -5.61 -0.44 -10.90
C THR A 105 -5.06 -1.85 -10.73
N SER A 106 -3.92 -2.18 -11.37
CA SER A 106 -3.25 -3.46 -11.17
C SER A 106 -2.67 -3.60 -9.76
N ILE A 107 -2.08 -2.54 -9.19
CA ILE A 107 -1.63 -2.53 -7.79
C ILE A 107 -2.80 -2.79 -6.87
N HIS A 108 -3.90 -2.04 -7.00
CA HIS A 108 -5.09 -2.27 -6.18
C HIS A 108 -5.59 -3.71 -6.30
N ARG A 109 -5.70 -4.24 -7.53
CA ARG A 109 -6.13 -5.61 -7.76
C ARG A 109 -5.27 -6.61 -7.00
N ARG A 110 -3.95 -6.40 -6.99
CA ARG A 110 -2.99 -7.33 -6.41
C ARG A 110 -2.89 -7.22 -4.90
N ILE A 111 -3.01 -6.01 -4.33
CA ILE A 111 -3.10 -5.83 -2.88
C ILE A 111 -4.32 -6.57 -2.33
N PHE A 112 -5.46 -6.44 -3.01
CA PHE A 112 -6.74 -6.93 -2.51
C PHE A 112 -7.24 -8.22 -3.17
N ASP A 113 -6.36 -8.96 -3.85
CA ASP A 113 -6.69 -10.29 -4.37
C ASP A 113 -7.02 -11.24 -3.21
N GLY A 114 -8.16 -11.92 -3.30
CA GLY A 114 -8.69 -12.74 -2.20
C GLY A 114 -9.29 -11.94 -1.02
N VAL A 115 -9.25 -10.61 -1.05
CA VAL A 115 -9.82 -9.73 -0.02
C VAL A 115 -11.12 -9.08 -0.53
N PHE A 116 -11.06 -8.36 -1.65
CA PHE A 116 -12.21 -7.67 -2.23
C PHE A 116 -12.65 -8.30 -3.54
N LYS A 117 -13.96 -8.53 -3.70
CA LYS A 117 -14.53 -8.98 -4.98
C LYS A 117 -14.35 -7.95 -6.11
N PHE A 118 -14.24 -6.68 -5.75
CA PHE A 118 -14.05 -5.56 -6.69
C PHE A 118 -12.57 -5.17 -6.86
N ALA A 119 -11.61 -5.99 -6.42
CA ALA A 119 -10.19 -5.64 -6.48
C ALA A 119 -9.77 -5.21 -7.90
N GLY A 120 -9.31 -3.95 -8.03
CA GLY A 120 -8.88 -3.34 -9.29
C GLY A 120 -9.97 -2.63 -10.08
N GLN A 121 -11.21 -2.64 -9.61
CA GLN A 121 -12.34 -1.98 -10.26
C GLN A 121 -12.46 -0.53 -9.79
N ILE A 122 -12.43 0.40 -10.74
CA ILE A 122 -12.74 1.82 -10.49
C ILE A 122 -14.22 1.92 -10.14
N ARG A 123 -14.57 2.68 -9.08
CA ARG A 123 -15.96 2.84 -8.67
C ARG A 123 -16.79 3.53 -9.76
N ASP A 124 -18.05 3.16 -9.88
CA ASP A 124 -19.03 3.73 -10.81
C ASP A 124 -20.09 4.60 -10.11
N TYR A 125 -19.89 4.88 -8.82
CA TYR A 125 -20.75 5.72 -7.98
C TYR A 125 -19.96 6.82 -7.26
N ASN A 126 -20.65 7.91 -6.92
CA ASN A 126 -20.07 8.99 -6.11
C ASN A 126 -20.04 8.58 -4.64
N ILE A 127 -19.05 9.08 -3.92
CA ILE A 127 -18.85 8.78 -2.50
C ILE A 127 -18.85 10.05 -1.67
N THR A 128 -19.17 9.88 -0.39
CA THR A 128 -18.98 10.88 0.64
C THR A 128 -18.47 10.12 1.86
N LYS A 129 -17.22 10.39 2.25
CA LYS A 129 -16.58 9.78 3.41
C LYS A 129 -16.20 10.90 4.36
N LYS A 130 -16.45 10.67 5.65
CA LYS A 130 -15.94 11.52 6.72
C LYS A 130 -14.49 11.18 6.90
N GLU A 131 -13.63 12.16 6.69
CA GLU A 131 -12.20 11.99 6.82
C GLU A 131 -11.78 12.44 8.21
N TRP A 132 -11.20 11.53 8.98
CA TRP A 132 -10.78 11.81 10.35
C TRP A 132 -9.69 12.91 10.38
N VAL A 133 -8.83 12.96 9.36
CA VAL A 133 -7.81 14.02 9.19
C VAL A 133 -8.45 15.40 9.01
N LEU A 134 -9.70 15.43 8.55
CA LEU A 134 -10.52 16.63 8.45
C LEU A 134 -11.50 16.77 9.61
N ARG A 135 -11.24 16.12 10.75
CA ARG A 135 -12.10 16.14 11.95
C ARG A 135 -13.54 15.72 11.66
N GLY A 136 -13.72 14.77 10.75
CA GLY A 136 -15.02 14.24 10.36
C GLY A 136 -15.74 15.03 9.27
N ASP A 137 -15.10 16.07 8.71
CA ASP A 137 -15.55 16.73 7.49
C ASP A 137 -15.23 15.86 6.26
N THR A 138 -15.79 16.20 5.11
CA THR A 138 -15.67 15.41 3.89
C THR A 138 -14.86 16.14 2.83
N VAL A 139 -14.05 15.41 2.07
CA VAL A 139 -13.43 15.94 0.86
C VAL A 139 -14.42 15.84 -0.30
N LEU A 140 -14.39 16.82 -1.20
CA LEU A 140 -15.00 16.66 -2.51
C LEU A 140 -14.14 15.71 -3.35
N TYR A 141 -14.54 14.45 -3.40
CA TYR A 141 -13.95 13.47 -4.31
C TYR A 141 -14.43 13.68 -5.73
N VAL A 142 -13.62 13.23 -6.69
CA VAL A 142 -13.95 13.31 -8.11
C VAL A 142 -15.21 12.49 -8.43
N SER A 143 -16.03 13.00 -9.34
CA SER A 143 -17.25 12.32 -9.78
C SER A 143 -16.91 11.00 -10.49
N ALA A 144 -17.73 9.96 -10.30
CA ALA A 144 -17.47 8.64 -10.90
C ALA A 144 -17.28 8.67 -12.44
N PRO A 145 -18.07 9.43 -13.21
CA PRO A 145 -17.85 9.57 -14.66
C PRO A 145 -16.48 10.14 -15.05
N ASP A 146 -15.85 10.93 -14.19
CA ASP A 146 -14.62 11.67 -14.48
C ASP A 146 -13.34 11.01 -13.96
N LEU A 147 -13.46 9.94 -13.15
CA LEU A 147 -12.33 9.30 -12.46
C LEU A 147 -11.16 8.96 -13.38
N ARG A 148 -11.44 8.30 -14.51
CA ARG A 148 -10.38 7.89 -15.44
C ARG A 148 -9.60 9.10 -15.97
N LYS A 149 -10.32 10.14 -16.39
CA LYS A 149 -9.74 11.36 -16.94
C LYS A 149 -8.92 12.12 -15.89
N ALA A 150 -9.42 12.20 -14.65
CA ALA A 150 -8.71 12.86 -13.57
C ALA A 150 -7.37 12.17 -13.26
N ILE A 151 -7.35 10.83 -13.18
CA ILE A 151 -6.12 10.08 -12.91
C ILE A 151 -5.13 10.24 -14.07
N GLU A 152 -5.61 10.11 -15.31
CA GLU A 152 -4.76 10.26 -16.49
C GLU A 152 -4.16 11.66 -16.58
N TYR A 153 -4.94 12.69 -16.23
CA TYR A 153 -4.46 14.06 -16.16
C TYR A 153 -3.36 14.22 -15.11
N ASP A 154 -3.60 13.81 -13.86
CA ASP A 154 -2.62 13.94 -12.77
C ASP A 154 -1.31 13.18 -13.06
N LEU A 155 -1.41 11.96 -13.60
CA LEU A 155 -0.24 11.18 -14.01
C LEU A 155 0.53 11.84 -15.14
N GLU A 156 -0.15 12.50 -16.07
CA GLU A 156 0.52 13.21 -17.16
C GLU A 156 1.21 14.49 -16.66
N GLN A 157 0.58 15.23 -15.74
CA GLN A 157 1.21 16.39 -15.11
C GLN A 157 2.49 15.99 -14.35
N GLU A 158 2.43 14.91 -13.58
CA GLU A 158 3.58 14.38 -12.85
C GLU A 158 4.71 13.93 -13.80
N ARG A 159 4.36 13.26 -14.91
CA ARG A 159 5.34 12.83 -15.92
C ARG A 159 6.10 14.00 -16.54
N GLN A 160 5.44 15.15 -16.69
CA GLN A 160 6.04 16.36 -17.27
C GLN A 160 6.86 17.16 -16.26
N PHE A 161 6.76 16.85 -14.97
CA PHE A 161 7.49 17.58 -13.94
C PHE A 161 8.99 17.27 -13.97
N ASP A 162 9.78 18.33 -13.93
CA ASP A 162 11.24 18.25 -14.00
C ASP A 162 11.85 18.47 -12.61
N TYR A 163 12.08 17.36 -11.91
CA TYR A 163 12.68 17.33 -10.58
C TYR A 163 14.07 17.98 -10.50
N SER A 164 14.79 18.13 -11.62
CA SER A 164 16.12 18.78 -11.62
C SER A 164 16.08 20.30 -11.40
N LYS A 165 14.89 20.91 -11.54
CA LYS A 165 14.69 22.36 -11.44
C LYS A 165 14.28 22.83 -10.05
N VAL A 166 14.12 21.92 -9.09
CA VAL A 166 13.69 22.25 -7.73
C VAL A 166 14.72 21.80 -6.71
N ASP A 167 14.77 22.51 -5.58
CA ASP A 167 15.54 22.08 -4.42
C ASP A 167 14.80 20.97 -3.66
N ARG A 168 15.40 20.50 -2.55
CA ARG A 168 14.81 19.43 -1.72
C ARG A 168 13.42 19.79 -1.18
N ASN A 169 13.18 21.07 -0.85
CA ASN A 169 11.89 21.49 -0.32
C ASN A 169 10.82 21.53 -1.41
N GLY A 170 11.17 22.02 -2.61
CA GLY A 170 10.31 22.00 -3.77
C GLY A 170 9.95 20.58 -4.21
N LEU A 171 10.92 19.66 -4.17
CA LEU A 171 10.72 18.24 -4.42
C LEU A 171 9.71 17.61 -3.46
N VAL A 172 9.90 17.81 -2.14
CA VAL A 172 8.98 17.26 -1.13
C VAL A 172 7.59 17.86 -1.27
N SER A 173 7.50 19.17 -1.51
CA SER A 173 6.23 19.86 -1.70
C SER A 173 5.48 19.35 -2.92
N HIS A 174 6.19 19.13 -4.04
CA HIS A 174 5.58 18.61 -5.27
C HIS A 174 5.07 17.19 -5.10
N ILE A 175 5.89 16.28 -4.56
CA ILE A 175 5.48 14.89 -4.30
C ILE A 175 4.28 14.86 -3.35
N ALA A 176 4.29 15.64 -2.27
CA ALA A 176 3.16 15.71 -1.35
C ALA A 176 1.87 16.16 -2.05
N GLN A 177 1.97 17.16 -2.95
CA GLN A 177 0.84 17.64 -3.73
C GLN A 177 0.33 16.60 -4.72
N PHE A 178 1.22 15.91 -5.43
CA PHE A 178 0.88 14.82 -6.35
C PHE A 178 0.18 13.67 -5.62
N VAL A 179 0.76 13.20 -4.50
CA VAL A 179 0.21 12.10 -3.71
C VAL A 179 -1.16 12.47 -3.13
N SER A 180 -1.30 13.69 -2.60
CA SER A 180 -2.58 14.18 -2.08
C SER A 180 -3.63 14.31 -3.18
N GLY A 181 -3.24 14.79 -4.38
CA GLY A 181 -4.14 14.88 -5.53
C GLY A 181 -4.64 13.51 -5.96
N LEU A 182 -3.71 12.56 -6.15
CA LEU A 182 -4.03 11.19 -6.52
C LEU A 182 -4.95 10.51 -5.48
N TRP A 183 -4.68 10.72 -4.19
CA TRP A 183 -5.53 10.21 -3.10
C TRP A 183 -6.93 10.85 -3.11
N GLN A 184 -7.02 12.17 -3.34
CA GLN A 184 -8.28 12.92 -3.38
C GLN A 184 -9.19 12.51 -4.55
N ILE A 185 -8.65 11.94 -5.63
CA ILE A 185 -9.48 11.33 -6.67
C ILE A 185 -10.33 10.17 -6.10
N HIS A 186 -9.75 9.41 -5.15
CA HIS A 186 -10.40 8.33 -4.42
C HIS A 186 -11.08 7.32 -5.37
N THR A 187 -10.26 6.75 -6.26
CA THR A 187 -10.62 5.93 -7.42
C THR A 187 -11.44 4.68 -7.11
N PHE A 188 -11.23 4.07 -5.95
CA PHE A 188 -11.79 2.77 -5.59
C PHE A 188 -12.88 2.90 -4.52
N GLY A 189 -13.72 1.88 -4.35
CA GLY A 189 -14.71 1.86 -3.28
C GLY A 189 -14.08 1.75 -1.88
N GLU A 190 -12.97 1.02 -1.77
CA GLU A 190 -12.19 0.85 -0.54
C GLU A 190 -10.71 0.64 -0.88
N GLY A 191 -9.80 0.84 0.06
CA GLY A 191 -8.37 0.53 -0.14
C GLY A 191 -7.56 1.61 -0.89
N ASN A 192 -8.08 2.82 -1.00
CA ASN A 192 -7.44 3.95 -1.69
C ASN A 192 -6.10 4.34 -1.06
N THR A 193 -6.04 4.45 0.27
CA THR A 193 -4.83 4.90 0.97
C THR A 193 -3.69 3.89 0.81
N ARG A 194 -3.95 2.61 1.07
CA ARG A 194 -2.97 1.51 0.90
C ARG A 194 -2.48 1.42 -0.56
N THR A 195 -3.37 1.53 -1.54
CA THR A 195 -3.00 1.54 -2.96
C THR A 195 -2.14 2.75 -3.31
N THR A 196 -2.52 3.95 -2.86
CA THR A 196 -1.80 5.20 -3.15
C THR A 196 -0.40 5.17 -2.54
N ALA A 197 -0.26 4.68 -1.30
CA ALA A 197 1.03 4.53 -0.65
C ALA A 197 1.95 3.59 -1.43
N VAL A 198 1.48 2.39 -1.79
CA VAL A 198 2.28 1.42 -2.56
C VAL A 198 2.63 1.94 -3.95
N PHE A 199 1.69 2.56 -4.66
CA PHE A 199 1.95 3.19 -5.96
C PHE A 199 3.03 4.28 -5.85
N THR A 200 2.96 5.10 -4.80
CA THR A 200 3.94 6.16 -4.53
C THR A 200 5.33 5.60 -4.24
N ILE A 201 5.43 4.58 -3.38
CA ILE A 201 6.71 3.92 -3.06
C ILE A 201 7.35 3.37 -4.33
N LEU A 202 6.58 2.64 -5.16
CA LEU A 202 7.09 2.07 -6.41
C LEU A 202 7.46 3.16 -7.44
N TYR A 203 6.67 4.23 -7.52
CA TYR A 203 6.96 5.37 -8.39
C TYR A 203 8.28 6.05 -8.02
N LEU A 204 8.44 6.44 -6.75
CA LEU A 204 9.64 7.12 -6.28
C LEU A 204 10.90 6.26 -6.49
N ARG A 205 10.82 4.96 -6.23
CA ARG A 205 11.90 4.01 -6.55
C ARG A 205 12.21 3.97 -8.05
N SER A 206 11.18 4.01 -8.91
CA SER A 206 11.34 3.95 -10.37
C SER A 206 12.07 5.17 -10.95
N ILE A 207 12.02 6.32 -10.28
CA ILE A 207 12.72 7.55 -10.67
C ILE A 207 14.03 7.77 -9.90
N GLY A 208 14.49 6.76 -9.14
CA GLY A 208 15.81 6.74 -8.50
C GLY A 208 15.87 7.30 -7.08
N PHE A 209 14.74 7.57 -6.43
CA PHE A 209 14.73 7.89 -5.00
C PHE A 209 14.92 6.63 -4.17
N ASP A 210 15.89 6.67 -3.25
CA ASP A 210 16.00 5.69 -2.17
C ASP A 210 14.96 6.03 -1.09
N VAL A 211 13.73 5.56 -1.31
CA VAL A 211 12.65 5.71 -0.33
C VAL A 211 12.83 4.65 0.73
N THR A 212 13.32 5.06 1.90
CA THR A 212 13.15 4.26 3.11
C THR A 212 11.67 4.32 3.48
N ASN A 213 11.09 3.16 3.79
CA ASN A 213 9.67 3.11 4.13
C ASN A 213 9.41 3.54 5.58
N ASP A 214 10.41 4.10 6.26
CA ASP A 214 10.35 4.54 7.66
C ASP A 214 9.18 5.50 7.91
N LEU A 215 8.91 6.40 6.97
CA LEU A 215 7.81 7.35 7.10
C LEU A 215 6.44 6.65 7.05
N PHE A 216 6.27 5.66 6.18
CA PHE A 216 5.06 4.87 6.14
C PHE A 216 5.01 3.95 7.37
N ALA A 217 6.08 3.24 7.73
CA ALA A 217 6.10 2.34 8.88
C ALA A 217 5.85 3.04 10.23
N ASN A 218 6.38 4.25 10.42
CA ASN A 218 6.31 4.98 11.70
C ASN A 218 5.17 6.00 11.76
N HIS A 219 4.58 6.37 10.62
CA HIS A 219 3.55 7.41 10.54
C HIS A 219 2.34 7.04 9.66
N SER A 220 2.16 5.78 9.28
CA SER A 220 0.84 5.30 8.83
C SER A 220 -0.05 5.20 10.06
N TRP A 221 -0.81 6.26 10.29
CA TRP A 221 -1.79 6.37 11.36
C TRP A 221 -3.19 6.02 10.86
#